data_AF-A0A6G8QDF3-F1
#
_entry.id   AF-A0A6G8QDF3-F1
#
_cell.length_a   1.000
_cell.length_b   1.000
_cell.length_c   1.000
_cell.angle_alpha   90.00
_cell.angle_beta   90.00
_cell.angle_gamma   90.00
#
_symmetry.space_group_name_H-M   'P 1'
#
loop_
_entity.id
_entity.type
_entity.pdbx_description
1 polymer ?
#
loop_
_entity_poly.entity_id
_entity_poly.type
_entity_poly.pdbx_seq_one_letter_code
_entity_poly.pdbx_strand_id
1 'polypeptide(L)'
;MSESSGDNRPLVRKRWRVVFEVEATGRELTDEVAREHARSYSNAEEVLSRDSYWEDVERQRRLLRAMLADPGMIDAWLGHESYALFEGGDAARALEESDTFIRSGGLDGDWEILRNALGRLSDEDRAVLERAKDAELVYESTDVLSECFDARIVGVEVEEGTDGT
;
A
#
# COMPACT_ATOMS: atom_id res chain seq x y z
N MET A 1 -52.96 -21.96 12.52
CA MET A 1 -52.54 -20.67 11.94
C MET A 1 -51.67 -20.00 12.98
N SER A 2 -50.35 -20.02 12.79
CA SER A 2 -49.40 -19.41 13.72
C SER A 2 -49.07 -18.03 13.19
N GLU A 3 -49.44 -17.00 13.93
CA GLU A 3 -49.08 -15.61 13.64
C GLU A 3 -47.58 -15.45 13.85
N SER A 4 -46.85 -15.33 12.74
CA SER A 4 -45.48 -14.82 12.71
C SER A 4 -45.54 -13.36 13.14
N SER A 5 -45.16 -13.08 14.39
CA SER A 5 -44.89 -11.73 14.86
C SER A 5 -43.64 -11.24 14.15
N GLY A 6 -43.84 -10.52 13.04
CA GLY A 6 -42.80 -9.77 12.38
C GLY A 6 -42.20 -8.79 13.39
N ASP A 7 -40.97 -9.08 13.80
CA ASP A 7 -40.19 -8.27 14.72
C ASP A 7 -39.84 -6.95 14.04
N ASN A 8 -40.76 -5.98 14.17
CA ASN A 8 -40.73 -4.69 13.50
C ASN A 8 -39.89 -3.67 14.30
N ARG A 9 -38.80 -4.12 14.93
CA ARG A 9 -37.89 -3.25 15.67
C ARG A 9 -37.19 -2.32 14.68
N PRO A 10 -37.17 -0.99 14.91
CA PRO A 10 -36.48 -0.07 14.01
C PRO A 10 -35.00 -0.45 13.93
N LEU A 11 -34.49 -0.59 12.72
CA LEU A 11 -33.07 -0.78 12.46
C LEU A 11 -32.32 0.45 12.97
N VAL A 12 -31.70 0.32 14.15
CA VAL A 12 -30.88 1.38 14.72
C VAL A 12 -29.60 1.48 13.91
N ARG A 13 -29.37 2.62 13.25
CA ARG A 13 -28.10 2.91 12.60
C ARG A 13 -27.05 3.15 13.67
N LYS A 14 -26.05 2.28 13.68
CA LYS A 14 -24.84 2.44 14.48
C LYS A 14 -23.75 3.05 13.61
N ARG A 15 -22.99 3.96 14.19
CA ARG A 15 -21.81 4.57 13.58
C ARG A 15 -20.61 4.10 14.36
N TRP A 16 -19.62 3.54 13.70
CA TRP A 16 -18.34 3.23 14.34
C TRP A 16 -17.29 4.21 13.83
N ARG A 17 -16.50 4.78 14.74
CA ARG A 17 -15.24 5.44 14.42
C ARG A 17 -14.13 4.47 14.79
N VAL A 18 -13.29 4.13 13.83
CA VAL A 18 -12.10 3.31 14.06
C VAL A 18 -10.88 4.17 13.76
N VAL A 19 -9.96 4.26 14.72
CA VAL A 19 -8.68 4.97 14.57
C VAL A 19 -7.56 3.95 14.70
N PHE A 20 -6.65 3.95 13.74
CA PHE A 20 -5.44 3.13 13.78
C PHE A 20 -4.24 4.03 14.02
N GLU A 21 -3.39 3.62 14.94
CA GLU A 21 -2.04 4.16 15.06
C GLU A 21 -1.09 3.20 14.36
N VAL A 22 -0.33 3.70 13.39
CA VAL A 22 0.59 2.91 12.57
C VAL A 22 2.01 3.42 12.80
N GLU A 23 2.91 2.50 13.12
CA GLU A 23 4.34 2.75 13.10
C GLU A 23 4.91 2.16 11.82
N ALA A 24 5.56 2.98 11.01
CA ALA A 24 6.17 2.55 9.76
C ALA A 24 7.68 2.79 9.77
N THR A 25 8.41 1.86 9.18
CA THR A 25 9.86 1.90 9.00
C THR A 25 10.16 1.82 7.52
N GLY A 26 10.84 2.84 7.00
CA GLY A 26 11.46 2.81 5.67
C GLY A 26 12.90 2.33 5.76
N ARG A 27 13.30 1.42 4.87
CA ARG A 27 14.68 0.96 4.69
C ARG A 27 15.20 1.33 3.31
N GLU A 28 16.51 1.23 3.11
CA GLU A 28 17.10 1.41 1.79
C GLU A 28 16.80 0.21 0.88
N LEU A 29 16.53 0.46 -0.40
CA LEU A 29 16.44 -0.58 -1.41
C LEU A 29 17.85 -1.07 -1.79
N THR A 30 18.32 -2.14 -1.14
CA THR A 30 19.63 -2.76 -1.43
C THR A 30 19.52 -3.83 -2.52
N ASP A 31 20.66 -4.34 -3.02
CA ASP A 31 20.64 -5.50 -3.92
C ASP A 31 20.08 -6.75 -3.23
N GLU A 32 20.25 -6.86 -1.91
CA GLU A 32 19.75 -7.98 -1.11
C GLU A 32 18.23 -7.99 -1.08
N VAL A 33 17.61 -6.83 -0.80
CA VAL A 33 16.14 -6.67 -0.85
C VAL A 33 15.59 -7.04 -2.22
N ALA A 34 16.22 -6.56 -3.30
CA ALA A 34 15.81 -6.93 -4.66
C ALA A 34 15.93 -8.44 -4.91
N ARG A 35 17.02 -9.09 -4.46
CA ARG A 35 17.18 -10.55 -4.60
C ARG A 35 16.15 -11.33 -3.79
N GLU A 36 15.81 -10.86 -2.60
CA GLU A 36 14.78 -11.49 -1.77
C GLU A 36 13.41 -11.38 -2.42
N HIS A 37 13.05 -10.19 -2.91
CA HIS A 37 11.83 -9.98 -3.68
C HIS A 37 11.76 -10.90 -4.91
N ALA A 38 12.84 -11.00 -5.68
CA ALA A 38 12.92 -11.87 -6.86
C ALA A 38 12.69 -13.36 -6.54
N ARG A 39 12.99 -13.82 -5.31
CA ARG A 39 12.76 -15.23 -4.89
C ARG A 39 11.28 -15.57 -4.74
N SER A 40 10.39 -14.59 -4.67
CA SER A 40 8.95 -14.82 -4.69
C SER A 40 8.46 -15.35 -6.05
N TYR A 41 9.20 -15.05 -7.13
CA TYR A 41 8.89 -15.51 -8.48
C TYR A 41 9.34 -16.96 -8.67
N SER A 42 8.49 -17.76 -9.32
CA SER A 42 8.80 -19.17 -9.65
C SER A 42 10.01 -19.32 -10.60
N ASN A 43 10.37 -18.26 -11.34
CA ASN A 43 11.51 -18.19 -12.25
C ASN A 43 12.58 -17.19 -11.78
N ALA A 44 12.83 -17.11 -10.46
CA ALA A 44 13.78 -16.17 -9.85
C ALA A 44 15.14 -16.07 -10.54
N GLU A 45 15.77 -17.19 -10.94
CA GLU A 45 17.07 -17.19 -11.62
C GLU A 45 17.02 -16.46 -12.98
N GLU A 46 15.92 -16.63 -13.71
CA GLU A 46 15.70 -15.95 -14.97
C GLU A 46 15.52 -14.44 -14.75
N VAL A 47 14.69 -14.05 -13.78
CA VAL A 47 14.45 -12.65 -13.41
C VAL A 47 15.77 -11.96 -13.05
N LEU A 48 16.58 -12.58 -12.19
CA LEU A 48 17.86 -12.05 -11.73
C LEU A 48 18.93 -11.96 -12.83
N SER A 49 18.78 -12.72 -13.91
CA SER A 49 19.69 -12.68 -15.07
C SER A 49 19.38 -11.57 -16.07
N ARG A 50 18.23 -10.90 -15.96
CA ARG A 50 17.79 -9.87 -16.91
C ARG A 50 18.34 -8.50 -16.49
N ASP A 51 19.10 -7.85 -17.38
CA ASP A 51 19.58 -6.48 -17.15
C ASP A 51 18.43 -5.49 -16.87
N SER A 52 17.31 -5.66 -17.57
CA SER A 52 16.12 -4.83 -17.40
C SER A 52 15.55 -4.85 -15.97
N TYR A 53 15.71 -5.95 -15.24
CA TYR A 53 15.29 -6.04 -13.83
C TYR A 53 16.16 -5.14 -12.95
N TRP A 54 17.47 -5.20 -13.11
CA TRP A 54 18.41 -4.41 -12.33
C TRP A 54 18.34 -2.91 -12.67
N GLU A 55 18.11 -2.57 -13.94
CA GLU A 55 17.81 -1.20 -14.32
C GLU A 55 16.57 -0.68 -13.60
N ASP A 56 15.53 -1.50 -13.51
CA ASP A 56 14.29 -1.12 -12.84
C ASP A 56 14.46 -0.95 -11.33
N VAL A 57 15.18 -1.87 -10.68
CA VAL A 57 15.58 -1.74 -9.26
C VAL A 57 16.31 -0.42 -9.02
N GLU A 58 17.20 -0.01 -9.94
CA GLU A 58 17.95 1.25 -9.82
C GLU A 58 17.05 2.49 -10.04
N ARG A 59 16.02 2.39 -10.88
CA ARG A 59 14.97 3.43 -10.99
C ARG A 59 14.18 3.54 -9.69
N GLN A 60 13.74 2.40 -9.14
CA GLN A 60 12.98 2.34 -7.90
C GLN A 60 13.82 2.86 -6.71
N ARG A 61 15.15 2.65 -6.69
CA ARG A 61 16.05 3.30 -5.70
C ARG A 61 16.04 4.81 -5.79
N ARG A 62 16.11 5.36 -7.02
CA ARG A 62 16.06 6.81 -7.22
C ARG A 62 14.71 7.39 -6.82
N LEU A 63 13.62 6.68 -7.13
CA LEU A 63 12.28 7.02 -6.68
C LEU A 63 12.16 7.01 -5.15
N LEU A 64 12.63 5.96 -4.48
CA LEU A 64 12.66 5.87 -3.01
C LEU A 64 13.43 7.06 -2.40
N ARG A 65 14.61 7.39 -2.93
CA ARG A 65 15.38 8.56 -2.47
C ARG A 65 14.62 9.88 -2.69
N ALA A 66 13.91 10.02 -3.81
CA ALA A 66 13.10 11.20 -4.09
C ALA A 66 11.90 11.31 -3.12
N MET A 67 11.28 10.18 -2.76
CA MET A 67 10.21 10.13 -1.76
C MET A 67 10.72 10.45 -0.35
N LEU A 68 11.84 9.86 0.07
CA LEU A 68 12.43 10.09 1.39
C LEU A 68 12.93 11.54 1.60
N ALA A 69 13.17 12.28 0.52
CA ALA A 69 13.50 13.70 0.59
C ALA A 69 12.29 14.60 0.92
N ASP A 70 11.08 14.03 0.96
CA ASP A 70 9.83 14.75 1.22
C ASP A 70 8.97 13.97 2.23
N PRO A 71 9.02 14.32 3.53
CA PRO A 71 8.31 13.58 4.58
C PRO A 71 6.81 13.43 4.30
N GLY A 72 6.17 14.43 3.68
CA GLY A 72 4.74 14.36 3.35
C GLY A 72 4.42 13.33 2.27
N MET A 73 5.39 12.93 1.46
CA MET A 73 5.21 11.85 0.48
C MET A 73 5.24 10.47 1.12
N ILE A 74 6.09 10.28 2.13
CA ILE A 74 6.14 9.01 2.88
C ILE A 74 4.85 8.84 3.68
N ASP A 75 4.37 9.90 4.34
CA ASP A 75 3.08 9.88 5.04
C ASP A 75 1.92 9.55 4.09
N ALA A 76 1.90 10.15 2.89
CA ALA A 76 0.88 9.88 1.89
C ALA A 76 0.97 8.45 1.35
N TRP A 77 2.18 7.96 1.07
CA TRP A 77 2.44 6.59 0.62
C TRP A 77 1.92 5.60 1.64
N LEU A 78 2.40 5.68 2.88
CA LEU A 78 2.00 4.79 3.97
C LEU A 78 0.50 4.87 4.28
N GLY A 79 -0.10 6.06 4.19
CA GLY A 79 -1.54 6.23 4.39
C GLY A 79 -2.38 5.48 3.35
N HIS A 80 -1.98 5.56 2.08
CA HIS A 80 -2.65 4.86 0.97
C HIS A 80 -2.47 3.35 1.03
N GLU A 81 -1.23 2.94 1.25
CA GLU A 81 -0.82 1.56 1.55
C GLU A 81 -1.61 0.97 2.75
N SER A 82 -1.85 1.75 3.81
CA SER A 82 -2.67 1.32 4.96
C SER A 82 -4.17 1.25 4.63
N TYR A 83 -4.69 2.06 3.70
CA TYR A 83 -6.09 2.05 3.28
C TYR A 83 -6.45 0.74 2.56
N ALA A 84 -5.50 0.18 1.80
CA ALA A 84 -5.65 -1.09 1.10
C ALA A 84 -5.98 -2.28 2.03
N LEU A 85 -5.51 -2.24 3.27
CA LEU A 85 -5.84 -3.24 4.31
C LEU A 85 -7.35 -3.33 4.55
N PHE A 86 -8.11 -2.27 4.24
CA PHE A 86 -9.55 -2.18 4.48
C PHE A 86 -10.40 -2.45 3.23
N GLU A 87 -9.88 -2.20 2.02
CA GLU A 87 -10.62 -2.52 0.78
C GLU A 87 -10.75 -4.03 0.53
N GLY A 88 -9.86 -4.85 1.11
CA GLY A 88 -9.85 -6.31 0.97
C GLY A 88 -11.01 -7.06 1.66
N GLY A 89 -11.88 -6.37 2.40
CA GLY A 89 -13.13 -6.95 2.87
C GLY A 89 -12.99 -8.02 3.95
N ASP A 90 -12.09 -7.85 4.92
CA ASP A 90 -12.25 -8.36 6.29
C ASP A 90 -11.27 -7.64 7.22
N ALA A 91 -11.61 -6.40 7.60
CA ALA A 91 -10.79 -5.59 8.49
C ALA A 91 -10.51 -6.30 9.83
N ALA A 92 -11.38 -7.20 10.28
CA ALA A 92 -11.18 -7.97 11.50
C ALA A 92 -10.11 -9.06 11.32
N ARG A 93 -10.09 -9.73 10.16
CA ARG A 93 -9.06 -10.71 9.82
C ARG A 93 -7.69 -10.07 9.57
N ALA A 94 -7.66 -8.91 8.92
CA ALA A 94 -6.42 -8.13 8.75
C ALA A 94 -5.79 -7.71 10.10
N LEU A 95 -6.61 -7.55 11.15
CA LEU A 95 -6.14 -7.20 12.50
C LEU A 95 -5.70 -8.42 13.34
N GLU A 96 -6.26 -9.60 13.10
CA GLU A 96 -5.87 -10.84 13.80
C GLU A 96 -4.56 -11.46 13.25
N GLU A 97 -4.26 -11.25 11.97
CA GLU A 97 -3.04 -11.72 11.29
C GLU A 97 -1.89 -10.70 11.41
N SER A 98 -1.59 -10.19 12.62
CA SER A 98 -0.71 -9.04 12.91
C SER A 98 0.80 -9.23 12.61
N ASP A 99 1.12 -9.84 11.47
CA ASP A 99 2.33 -9.65 10.65
C ASP A 99 1.89 -9.09 9.27
N THR A 100 0.92 -8.17 9.26
CA THR A 100 0.23 -7.78 8.04
C THR A 100 1.11 -6.89 7.17
N PHE A 101 1.65 -7.49 6.11
CA PHE A 101 2.30 -6.78 5.03
C PHE A 101 1.32 -5.83 4.37
N ILE A 102 1.70 -4.56 4.32
CA ILE A 102 1.00 -3.58 3.52
C ILE A 102 1.04 -4.02 2.04
N ARG A 103 -0.10 -3.97 1.35
CA ARG A 103 -0.21 -4.18 -0.10
C ARG A 103 -0.91 -2.99 -0.74
N SER A 104 -0.57 -2.64 -1.98
CA SER A 104 -1.01 -1.40 -2.63
C SER A 104 -2.52 -1.17 -2.66
N GLY A 105 -2.94 0.06 -2.39
CA GLY A 105 -4.35 0.52 -2.36
C GLY A 105 -4.98 0.81 -3.72
N GLY A 106 -4.45 0.23 -4.79
CA GLY A 106 -4.94 0.39 -6.16
C GLY A 106 -4.17 1.44 -6.98
N LEU A 107 -4.13 1.20 -8.30
CA LEU A 107 -3.27 1.86 -9.29
C LEU A 107 -3.38 3.39 -9.34
N ASP A 108 -4.58 3.95 -9.12
CA ASP A 108 -4.80 5.39 -9.24
C ASP A 108 -4.28 6.17 -8.02
N GLY A 109 -4.36 5.60 -6.82
CA GLY A 109 -3.86 6.24 -5.60
C GLY A 109 -2.34 6.22 -5.51
N ASP A 110 -1.70 5.13 -5.93
CA ASP A 110 -0.23 5.03 -6.01
C ASP A 110 0.32 6.13 -6.91
N TRP A 111 -0.29 6.33 -8.09
CA TRP A 111 0.14 7.35 -9.03
C TRP A 111 0.01 8.79 -8.49
N GLU A 112 -1.09 9.10 -7.80
CA GLU A 112 -1.30 10.46 -7.26
C GLU A 112 -0.27 10.86 -6.20
N ILE A 113 0.27 9.87 -5.50
CA ILE A 113 1.36 10.06 -4.54
C ILE A 113 2.68 10.17 -5.28
N LEU A 114 2.97 9.20 -6.16
CA LEU A 114 4.22 9.13 -6.91
C LEU A 114 4.47 10.34 -7.82
N ARG A 115 3.41 10.94 -8.40
CA ARG A 115 3.55 12.11 -9.30
C ARG A 115 4.27 13.29 -8.65
N ASN A 116 4.20 13.43 -7.33
CA ASN A 116 4.90 14.49 -6.60
C ASN A 116 6.41 14.24 -6.52
N ALA A 117 6.85 12.97 -6.57
CA ALA A 117 8.26 12.58 -6.60
C ALA A 117 8.85 12.70 -8.00
N LEU A 118 8.03 12.58 -9.05
CA LEU A 118 8.48 12.65 -10.45
C LEU A 118 9.22 13.94 -10.79
N GLY A 119 8.86 15.06 -10.16
CA GLY A 119 9.54 16.35 -10.37
C GLY A 119 11.01 16.35 -9.92
N ARG A 120 11.43 15.34 -9.14
CA ARG A 120 12.79 15.16 -8.63
C ARG A 120 13.56 14.06 -9.37
N LEU A 121 12.91 13.37 -10.30
CA LEU A 121 13.52 12.33 -11.12
C LEU A 121 14.09 12.90 -12.42
N SER A 122 14.93 12.10 -13.09
CA SER A 122 15.35 12.40 -14.45
C SER A 122 14.15 12.33 -15.41
N ASP A 123 14.22 13.04 -16.54
CA ASP A 123 13.16 12.98 -17.55
C ASP A 123 12.94 11.55 -18.09
N GLU A 124 14.00 10.74 -18.13
CA GLU A 124 13.94 9.33 -18.52
C GLU A 124 13.15 8.51 -17.51
N ASP A 125 13.50 8.59 -16.22
CA ASP A 125 12.82 7.86 -15.15
C ASP A 125 11.34 8.28 -15.05
N ARG A 126 11.07 9.59 -15.19
CA ARG A 126 9.70 10.11 -15.23
C ARG A 126 8.91 9.50 -16.40
N ALA A 127 9.48 9.49 -17.60
CA ALA A 127 8.81 8.94 -18.77
C ALA A 127 8.55 7.43 -18.67
N VAL A 128 9.41 6.67 -17.97
CA VAL A 128 9.17 5.25 -17.69
C VAL A 128 7.96 5.09 -16.77
N LEU A 129 7.89 5.82 -15.66
CA LEU A 129 6.78 5.75 -14.71
C LEU A 129 5.46 6.26 -15.31
N GLU A 130 5.48 7.30 -16.13
CA GLU A 130 4.30 7.77 -16.87
C GLU A 130 3.78 6.71 -17.85
N ARG A 131 4.68 6.02 -18.58
CA ARG A 131 4.27 4.90 -19.44
C ARG A 131 3.73 3.72 -18.65
N ALA A 132 4.28 3.44 -17.47
CA ALA A 132 3.76 2.41 -16.58
C ALA A 132 2.33 2.75 -16.12
N LYS A 133 2.06 4.03 -15.81
CA LYS A 133 0.70 4.50 -15.53
C LYS A 133 -0.26 4.24 -16.69
N ASP A 134 0.12 4.67 -17.90
CA ASP A 134 -0.73 4.50 -19.08
C ASP A 134 -0.98 3.01 -19.41
N ALA A 135 -0.07 2.13 -19.00
CA ALA A 135 -0.19 0.69 -19.17
C ALA A 135 -0.92 -0.02 -18.01
N GLU A 136 -1.36 0.70 -16.97
CA GLU A 136 -1.90 0.14 -15.73
C GLU A 136 -0.90 -0.77 -14.98
N LEU A 137 0.40 -0.50 -15.13
CA LEU A 137 1.53 -1.26 -14.56
C LEU A 137 2.34 -0.48 -13.51
N VAL A 138 1.69 0.47 -12.82
CA VAL A 138 2.34 1.28 -11.77
C VAL A 138 2.82 0.39 -10.64
N TYR A 139 1.97 -0.57 -10.23
CA TYR A 139 2.28 -1.53 -9.18
C TYR A 139 3.57 -2.29 -9.47
N GLU A 140 3.71 -2.85 -10.68
CA GLU A 140 4.90 -3.59 -11.11
C GLU A 140 6.16 -2.70 -11.13
N SER A 141 5.98 -1.40 -11.40
CA SER A 141 7.06 -0.41 -11.44
C SER A 141 7.44 0.11 -10.06
N THR A 142 6.72 -0.28 -9.00
CA THR A 142 7.01 0.04 -7.59
C THR A 142 7.03 -1.18 -6.67
N ASP A 143 6.93 -2.39 -7.22
CA ASP A 143 6.77 -3.63 -6.44
C ASP A 143 7.96 -3.88 -5.49
N VAL A 144 9.19 -3.65 -5.98
CA VAL A 144 10.40 -3.80 -5.17
C VAL A 144 10.55 -2.65 -4.17
N LEU A 145 10.03 -1.46 -4.49
CA LEU A 145 10.00 -0.30 -3.60
C LEU A 145 9.09 -0.54 -2.41
N SER A 146 7.96 -1.22 -2.58
CA SER A 146 7.05 -1.56 -1.48
C SER A 146 7.72 -2.45 -0.43
N GLU A 147 8.65 -3.32 -0.83
CA GLU A 147 9.47 -4.13 0.10
C GLU A 147 10.37 -3.29 1.02
N CYS A 148 10.53 -1.99 0.74
CA CYS A 148 11.34 -1.10 1.55
C CYS A 148 10.55 -0.46 2.69
N PHE A 149 9.26 -0.78 2.85
CA PHE A 149 8.42 -0.23 3.90
C PHE A 149 7.80 -1.34 4.70
N ASP A 150 8.12 -1.38 5.99
CA ASP A 150 7.41 -2.18 6.97
C ASP A 150 6.47 -1.26 7.74
N ALA A 151 5.23 -1.67 7.98
CA ALA A 151 4.40 -0.98 8.96
C ALA A 151 3.65 -1.96 9.84
N ARG A 152 3.38 -1.50 11.05
CA ARG A 152 2.63 -2.26 12.05
C ARG A 152 1.61 -1.35 12.72
N ILE A 153 0.44 -1.91 12.97
CA ILE A 153 -0.57 -1.25 13.80
C ILE A 153 -0.10 -1.36 15.25
N VAL A 154 0.07 -0.22 15.92
CA VAL A 154 0.49 -0.14 17.33
C VAL A 154 -0.66 0.25 18.26
N GLY A 155 -1.77 0.74 17.70
CA GLY A 155 -2.96 1.12 18.45
C GLY A 155 -4.22 1.01 17.62
N VAL A 156 -5.33 0.63 18.27
CA VAL A 156 -6.66 0.59 17.67
C VAL A 156 -7.65 1.19 18.66
N GLU A 157 -8.33 2.26 18.27
CA GLU A 157 -9.44 2.83 19.02
C GLU A 157 -10.73 2.62 18.26
N VAL A 158 -11.73 2.04 18.91
CA VAL A 158 -13.07 1.83 18.34
C VAL A 158 -14.09 2.56 19.20
N GLU A 159 -14.73 3.57 18.63
CA GLU A 159 -15.84 4.28 19.26
C GLU A 159 -17.15 3.90 18.58
N GLU A 160 -18.09 3.34 19.35
CA GLU A 160 -19.46 3.13 18.90
C GLU A 160 -20.32 4.35 19.23
N GLY A 161 -20.87 4.96 18.19
CA GLY A 161 -21.95 5.94 18.26
C GLY A 161 -23.25 5.35 17.73
N THR A 162 -24.35 5.98 18.13
CA THR A 162 -25.66 5.79 17.48
C THR A 162 -26.01 7.09 16.78
N ASP A 163 -26.45 7.00 15.53
CA ASP A 163 -26.94 8.18 14.81
C ASP A 163 -28.29 8.58 15.43
N GLY A 164 -28.28 9.59 16.32
CA GLY A 164 -29.48 10.25 16.83
C GLY A 164 -29.72 10.12 18.34
N THR A 165 -29.22 11.09 19.09
CA THR A 165 -30.07 12.02 19.86
C THR A 165 -29.73 13.43 19.45
#